data_AF-A0A6B2DD45-F1
#
_entry.id   AF-A0A6B2DD45-F1
#
_cell.length_a   1.000
_cell.length_b   1.000
_cell.length_c   1.000
_cell.angle_alpha   90.00
_cell.angle_beta   90.00
_cell.angle_gamma   90.00
#
_symmetry.space_group_name_H-M   'P 1'
#
loop_
_entity.id
_entity.type
_entity.pdbx_description
1 polymer ?
#
loop_
_entity_poly.entity_id
_entity_poly.type
_entity_poly.pdbx_seq_one_letter_code
_entity_poly.pdbx_strand_id
1 'polypeptide(L)'
;SVAGMRPHDPPWGRPLLAVPRATTRAACAELGVEPWDDPHNAEPRFTRVRLRTEVLPLLEDVLNGGVAGALARTAAQLREDNEALDTMADRIFTRAGGPEGLDVGALEGEPPALRRRVLRRWLLGSGVRELTDAHLRAVDGLVARWRGQGGVWLPGNLEASRCRGRLCLTSQPTTRGE
;
A
#
# COMPACT_ATOMS: atom_id res chain seq x y z
N SER A 1 -2.53 -4.89 -1.46
CA SER A 1 -3.19 -3.70 -2.02
C SER A 1 -4.35 -4.16 -2.89
N VAL A 2 -5.51 -3.50 -2.82
CA VAL A 2 -6.67 -3.79 -3.70
C VAL A 2 -6.54 -3.15 -5.09
N ALA A 3 -5.54 -2.29 -5.28
CA ALA A 3 -5.23 -1.68 -6.58
C ALA A 3 -4.58 -2.66 -7.58
N GLY A 4 -4.51 -3.95 -7.26
CA GLY A 4 -3.97 -4.99 -8.14
C GLY A 4 -2.46 -4.84 -8.42
N MET A 5 -1.98 -5.59 -9.42
CA MET A 5 -0.60 -5.53 -9.90
C MET A 5 -0.40 -4.34 -10.85
N ARG A 6 0.83 -3.79 -10.89
CA ARG A 6 1.24 -2.78 -11.88
C ARG A 6 1.91 -3.45 -13.09
N PRO A 7 1.78 -2.90 -14.31
CA PRO A 7 2.54 -3.37 -15.48
C PRO A 7 4.05 -3.30 -15.28
N HIS A 8 4.51 -2.32 -14.50
CA HIS A 8 5.90 -2.16 -14.12
C HIS A 8 5.98 -1.78 -12.64
N ASP A 9 6.75 -2.55 -11.88
CA ASP A 9 7.05 -2.34 -10.48
C ASP A 9 8.51 -2.76 -10.30
N PRO A 10 9.48 -1.84 -10.39
CA PRO A 10 10.90 -2.22 -10.48
C PRO A 10 11.36 -3.18 -9.38
N PRO A 11 12.13 -4.25 -9.73
CA PRO A 11 12.65 -4.58 -11.06
C PRO A 11 11.72 -5.43 -11.95
N TRP A 12 10.46 -5.63 -11.57
CA TRP A 12 9.53 -6.55 -12.23
C TRP A 12 8.70 -5.88 -13.34
N GLY A 13 8.79 -6.42 -14.56
CA GLY A 13 7.92 -6.08 -15.69
C GLY A 13 6.85 -7.14 -15.95
N ARG A 14 5.64 -6.71 -16.31
CA ARG A 14 4.46 -7.57 -16.56
C ARG A 14 3.78 -7.20 -17.89
N PRO A 15 4.45 -7.41 -19.05
CA PRO A 15 3.93 -6.98 -20.36
C PRO A 15 2.60 -7.63 -20.73
N LEU A 16 2.35 -8.86 -20.25
CA LEU A 16 1.11 -9.60 -20.52
C LEU A 16 0.02 -9.40 -19.45
N LEU A 17 0.16 -8.41 -18.56
CA LEU A 17 -0.76 -8.24 -17.42
C LEU A 17 -2.22 -8.00 -17.85
N ALA A 18 -2.42 -7.32 -18.98
CA ALA A 18 -3.74 -7.05 -19.54
C ALA A 18 -4.24 -8.16 -20.48
N VAL A 19 -3.42 -9.18 -20.77
CA VAL A 19 -3.75 -10.24 -21.73
C VAL A 19 -4.44 -11.41 -20.99
N PRO A 20 -5.67 -11.79 -21.39
CA PRO A 20 -6.34 -12.93 -20.79
C PRO A 20 -5.57 -14.24 -21.01
N ARG A 21 -5.64 -15.15 -20.02
CA ARG A 21 -5.01 -16.49 -20.13
C ARG A 21 -5.52 -17.28 -21.34
N ALA A 22 -6.79 -17.13 -21.71
CA ALA A 22 -7.34 -17.80 -22.88
C ALA A 22 -6.63 -17.35 -24.16
N THR A 23 -6.34 -16.05 -24.28
CA THR A 23 -5.60 -15.46 -25.41
C THR A 23 -4.17 -15.97 -25.47
N THR A 24 -3.46 -16.03 -24.35
CA THR A 24 -2.09 -16.57 -24.35
C THR A 24 -2.04 -18.05 -24.71
N ARG A 25 -3.00 -18.85 -24.26
CA ARG A 25 -3.11 -20.27 -24.65
C ARG A 25 -3.43 -20.44 -26.15
N ALA A 26 -4.35 -19.64 -26.69
CA ALA A 26 -4.67 -19.65 -28.11
C ALA A 26 -3.45 -19.30 -28.98
N ALA A 27 -2.69 -18.27 -28.58
CA ALA A 27 -1.46 -17.89 -29.27
C ALA A 27 -0.40 -19.00 -29.23
N CYS A 28 -0.21 -19.68 -28.10
CA CYS A 28 0.68 -20.84 -28.01
C CYS A 28 0.26 -21.96 -28.98
N ALA A 29 -1.04 -22.28 -29.05
CA ALA A 29 -1.57 -23.30 -29.94
C ALA A 29 -1.35 -22.93 -31.43
N GLU A 30 -1.62 -21.67 -31.80
CA GLU A 30 -1.42 -21.17 -33.16
C GLU A 30 0.06 -21.21 -33.58
N LEU A 31 0.97 -20.95 -32.64
CA LEU A 31 2.42 -20.98 -32.86
C LEU A 31 3.04 -22.38 -32.72
N GLY A 32 2.26 -23.40 -32.37
CA GLY A 32 2.76 -24.75 -32.11
C GLY A 32 3.69 -24.85 -30.90
N VAL A 33 3.55 -23.94 -29.94
CA VAL A 33 4.33 -23.91 -28.69
C VAL A 33 3.59 -24.69 -27.61
N GLU A 34 4.21 -25.72 -27.06
CA GLU A 34 3.68 -26.47 -25.92
C GLU A 34 4.13 -25.82 -24.59
N PRO A 35 3.23 -25.17 -23.83
CA PRO A 35 3.58 -24.56 -22.56
C PRO A 35 3.71 -25.62 -21.46
N TRP A 36 4.72 -25.50 -20.60
CA TRP A 36 4.78 -26.31 -19.39
C TRP A 36 3.70 -25.88 -18.37
N ASP A 37 2.84 -26.82 -17.96
CA ASP A 37 1.87 -26.62 -16.89
C ASP A 37 2.49 -26.98 -15.53
N ASP A 38 2.95 -25.96 -14.79
CA ASP A 38 3.48 -26.12 -13.44
C ASP A 38 2.44 -26.75 -12.48
N PRO A 39 2.76 -27.87 -11.80
CA PRO A 39 1.88 -28.54 -10.84
C PRO A 39 1.31 -27.61 -9.75
N HIS A 40 2.06 -26.60 -9.33
CA HIS A 40 1.64 -25.64 -8.30
C HIS A 40 0.46 -24.76 -8.74
N ASN A 41 0.10 -24.75 -10.04
CA ASN A 41 -1.06 -24.04 -10.55
C ASN A 41 -2.39 -24.77 -10.23
N ALA A 42 -2.34 -26.05 -9.87
CA ALA A 42 -3.50 -26.87 -9.55
C ALA A 42 -3.58 -27.22 -8.05
N GLU A 43 -2.59 -26.85 -7.24
CA GLU A 43 -2.50 -27.29 -5.85
C GLU A 43 -3.38 -26.45 -4.90
N PRO A 44 -4.44 -27.01 -4.28
CA PRO A 44 -5.42 -26.23 -3.50
C PRO A 44 -4.87 -25.64 -2.20
N ARG A 45 -3.71 -26.10 -1.71
CA ARG A 45 -3.08 -25.49 -0.52
C ARG A 45 -2.72 -24.01 -0.74
N PHE A 46 -2.57 -23.57 -1.99
CA PHE A 46 -2.31 -22.18 -2.30
C PHE A 46 -3.61 -21.40 -2.43
N THR A 47 -3.78 -20.37 -1.60
CA THR A 47 -4.93 -19.46 -1.63
C THR A 47 -5.21 -18.90 -3.04
N ARG A 48 -4.15 -18.62 -3.83
CA ARG A 48 -4.29 -18.15 -5.23
C ARG A 48 -5.03 -19.13 -6.14
N VAL A 49 -4.81 -20.43 -5.93
CA VAL A 49 -5.44 -21.50 -6.72
C VAL A 49 -6.91 -21.56 -6.34
N ARG A 50 -7.22 -21.64 -5.04
CA ARG A 50 -8.60 -21.64 -4.53
C ARG A 50 -9.39 -20.40 -4.95
N LEU A 51 -8.79 -19.21 -4.89
CA LEU A 51 -9.43 -17.99 -5.37
C LEU A 51 -9.83 -18.11 -6.85
N ARG A 52 -8.97 -18.69 -7.68
CA ARG A 52 -9.19 -18.85 -9.12
C ARG A 52 -10.18 -19.97 -9.46
N THR A 53 -10.15 -21.08 -8.73
CA THR A 53 -10.90 -22.30 -9.08
C THR A 53 -12.20 -22.46 -8.31
N GLU A 54 -12.34 -21.86 -7.13
CA GLU A 54 -13.52 -21.97 -6.26
C GLU A 54 -14.26 -20.64 -6.17
N VAL A 55 -13.56 -19.58 -5.73
CA VAL A 55 -14.22 -18.33 -5.31
C VAL A 55 -14.66 -17.47 -6.49
N LEU A 56 -13.77 -17.20 -7.45
CA LEU A 56 -14.12 -16.39 -8.61
C LEU A 56 -15.23 -17.03 -9.45
N PRO A 57 -15.20 -18.34 -9.77
CA PRO A 57 -16.30 -18.98 -10.48
C PRO A 57 -17.63 -18.88 -9.73
N LEU A 58 -17.64 -19.06 -8.41
CA LEU A 58 -18.86 -18.89 -7.61
C LEU A 58 -19.39 -17.45 -7.65
N LEU A 59 -18.51 -16.45 -7.60
CA LEU A 59 -18.92 -15.05 -7.72
C LEU A 59 -19.49 -14.74 -9.10
N GLU A 60 -18.87 -15.26 -10.17
CA GLU A 60 -19.38 -15.10 -11.54
C GLU A 60 -20.76 -15.76 -11.69
N ASP A 61 -20.97 -16.95 -11.11
CA ASP A 61 -22.26 -17.64 -11.12
C ASP A 61 -23.35 -16.85 -10.37
N VAL A 62 -23.11 -16.47 -9.12
CA VAL A 62 -24.08 -15.76 -8.27
C VAL A 62 -24.44 -14.37 -8.81
N LEU A 63 -23.48 -13.67 -9.43
CA LEU A 63 -23.66 -12.30 -9.91
C LEU A 63 -23.99 -12.20 -11.41
N ASN A 64 -24.18 -13.32 -12.11
CA ASN A 64 -24.44 -13.40 -13.55
C ASN A 64 -23.31 -12.80 -14.43
N GLY A 65 -22.06 -13.01 -14.02
CA GLY A 65 -20.88 -12.70 -14.80
C GLY A 65 -20.29 -11.29 -14.61
N GLY A 66 -19.11 -11.09 -15.19
CA GLY A 66 -18.42 -9.79 -15.25
C GLY A 66 -17.61 -9.40 -14.02
N VAL A 67 -17.49 -10.27 -13.01
CA VAL A 67 -16.86 -9.95 -11.72
C VAL A 67 -15.37 -9.68 -11.90
N ALA A 68 -14.64 -10.56 -12.58
CA ALA A 68 -13.21 -10.40 -12.81
C ALA A 68 -12.89 -9.10 -13.57
N GLY A 69 -13.71 -8.77 -14.58
CA GLY A 69 -13.57 -7.52 -15.33
C GLY A 69 -13.87 -6.27 -14.49
N ALA A 70 -14.91 -6.31 -13.66
CA ALA A 70 -15.24 -5.20 -12.76
C ALA A 70 -14.16 -4.97 -11.69
N LEU A 71 -13.60 -6.04 -11.12
CA LEU A 71 -12.48 -5.97 -10.19
C LEU A 71 -11.23 -5.39 -10.87
N ALA A 72 -10.93 -5.80 -12.10
CA ALA A 72 -9.79 -5.27 -12.85
C ALA A 72 -9.93 -3.77 -13.13
N ARG A 73 -11.12 -3.30 -13.53
CA ARG A 73 -11.41 -1.86 -13.72
C ARG A 73 -11.31 -1.07 -12.41
N THR A 74 -11.87 -1.59 -11.33
CA THR A 74 -11.80 -0.97 -10.00
C THR A 74 -10.35 -0.84 -9.54
N ALA A 75 -9.55 -1.91 -9.72
CA ALA A 75 -8.13 -1.88 -9.41
C ALA A 75 -7.38 -0.84 -10.26
N ALA A 76 -7.74 -0.66 -11.54
CA ALA A 76 -7.17 0.37 -12.40
C ALA A 76 -7.47 1.78 -11.90
N GLN A 77 -8.74 2.09 -11.64
CA GLN A 77 -9.14 3.39 -11.11
C GLN A 77 -8.43 3.69 -9.78
N LEU A 78 -8.37 2.72 -8.87
CA LEU A 78 -7.68 2.88 -7.60
C LEU A 78 -6.16 3.12 -7.78
N ARG A 79 -5.53 2.60 -8.83
CA ARG A 79 -4.10 2.91 -9.11
C ARG A 79 -3.94 4.36 -9.50
N GLU A 80 -4.76 4.85 -10.43
CA GLU A 80 -4.74 6.24 -10.89
C GLU A 80 -4.98 7.20 -9.71
N ASP A 81 -5.99 6.92 -8.90
CA ASP A 81 -6.30 7.72 -7.71
C ASP A 81 -5.15 7.71 -6.70
N ASN A 82 -4.54 6.54 -6.47
CA ASN A 82 -3.39 6.42 -5.57
C ASN A 82 -2.19 7.22 -6.07
N GLU A 83 -1.88 7.17 -7.37
CA GLU A 83 -0.76 7.91 -7.97
C GLU A 83 -0.97 9.43 -7.91
N ALA A 84 -2.20 9.90 -8.15
CA ALA A 84 -2.55 11.29 -7.96
C ALA A 84 -2.36 11.74 -6.50
N LEU A 85 -2.88 10.96 -5.55
CA LEU A 85 -2.77 11.25 -4.11
C LEU A 85 -1.32 11.17 -3.61
N ASP A 86 -0.52 10.23 -4.12
CA ASP A 86 0.91 10.12 -3.79
C ASP A 86 1.68 11.34 -4.31
N THR A 87 1.39 11.79 -5.53
CA THR A 87 1.98 13.01 -6.10
C THR A 87 1.65 14.25 -5.26
N MET A 88 0.40 14.37 -4.80
CA MET A 88 -0.02 15.46 -3.91
C MET A 88 0.67 15.37 -2.55
N ALA A 89 0.74 14.17 -1.97
CA ALA A 89 1.41 13.93 -0.70
C ALA A 89 2.91 14.26 -0.78
N ASP A 90 3.58 13.96 -1.88
CA ASP A 90 5.01 14.26 -2.06
C ASP A 90 5.29 15.77 -2.06
N ARG A 91 4.40 16.57 -2.68
CA ARG A 91 4.48 18.04 -2.62
C ARG A 91 4.31 18.56 -1.19
N ILE A 92 3.35 17.99 -0.45
CA ILE A 92 3.10 18.35 0.96
C ILE A 92 4.31 17.95 1.82
N PHE A 93 4.86 16.75 1.63
CA PHE A 93 6.02 16.25 2.35
C PHE A 93 7.22 17.19 2.19
N THR A 94 7.50 17.62 0.96
CA THR A 94 8.57 18.60 0.68
C THR A 94 8.30 19.94 1.36
N ARG A 95 7.07 20.48 1.27
CA ARG A 95 6.72 21.75 1.93
C ARG A 95 6.77 21.67 3.46
N ALA A 96 6.43 20.52 4.04
CA ALA A 96 6.45 20.31 5.48
C ALA A 96 7.86 20.14 6.06
N GLY A 97 8.91 20.05 5.26
CA GLY A 97 10.30 19.96 5.72
C GLY A 97 10.97 18.60 5.50
N GLY A 98 10.22 17.56 5.14
CA GLY A 98 10.78 16.31 4.65
C GLY A 98 11.37 15.38 5.73
N PRO A 99 12.50 14.70 5.46
CA PRO A 99 13.00 13.61 6.30
C PRO A 99 13.39 14.00 7.74
N GLU A 100 13.86 15.22 7.94
CA GLU A 100 14.36 15.69 9.25
C GLU A 100 13.24 15.95 10.27
N GLY A 101 12.00 16.02 9.80
CA GLY A 101 10.82 16.32 10.61
C GLY A 101 9.79 17.10 9.80
N LEU A 102 8.55 17.08 10.28
CA LEU A 102 7.43 17.68 9.56
C LEU A 102 6.83 18.84 10.34
N ASP A 103 6.75 20.01 9.72
CA ASP A 103 6.00 21.15 10.22
C ASP A 103 4.52 20.78 10.31
N VAL A 104 3.96 20.84 11.52
CA VAL A 104 2.58 20.49 11.80
C VAL A 104 1.63 21.51 11.16
N GLY A 105 2.00 22.79 11.11
CA GLY A 105 1.17 23.82 10.47
C GLY A 105 0.96 23.55 8.98
N ALA A 106 1.96 22.97 8.31
CA ALA A 106 1.87 22.57 6.92
C ALA A 106 0.94 21.35 6.69
N LEU A 107 0.61 20.59 7.74
CA LEU A 107 -0.18 19.35 7.69
C LEU A 107 -1.61 19.50 8.27
N GLU A 108 -1.82 20.42 9.22
CA GLU A 108 -3.11 20.57 9.93
C GLU A 108 -4.27 20.87 8.98
N GLY A 109 -4.04 21.69 7.95
CA GLY A 109 -5.05 22.01 6.93
C GLY A 109 -5.27 20.94 5.86
N GLU A 110 -4.44 19.89 5.81
CA GLU A 110 -4.51 18.89 4.76
C GLU A 110 -5.59 17.84 5.02
N PRO A 111 -6.24 17.31 3.97
CA PRO A 111 -7.15 16.17 4.11
C PRO A 111 -6.49 14.98 4.81
N PRO A 112 -7.21 14.23 5.68
CA PRO A 112 -6.63 13.10 6.41
C PRO A 112 -6.03 12.01 5.52
N ALA A 113 -6.49 11.87 4.27
CA ALA A 113 -5.91 10.93 3.31
C ALA A 113 -4.50 11.35 2.88
N LEU A 114 -4.27 12.64 2.63
CA LEU A 114 -2.98 13.18 2.23
C LEU A 114 -2.01 13.24 3.42
N ARG A 115 -2.48 13.73 4.58
CA ARG A 115 -1.66 13.79 5.78
C ARG A 115 -1.12 12.41 6.17
N ARG A 116 -1.97 11.38 6.18
CA ARG A 116 -1.50 10.01 6.48
C ARG A 116 -0.53 9.44 5.44
N ARG A 117 -0.60 9.83 4.17
CA ARG A 117 0.42 9.45 3.17
C ARG A 117 1.76 10.11 3.46
N VAL A 118 1.75 11.40 3.78
CA VAL A 118 2.94 12.16 4.19
C VAL A 118 3.58 11.53 5.43
N LEU A 119 2.78 11.26 6.47
CA LEU A 119 3.24 10.63 7.70
C LEU A 119 3.80 9.23 7.44
N ARG A 120 3.12 8.41 6.63
CA ARG A 120 3.60 7.07 6.26
C ARG A 120 4.96 7.15 5.57
N ARG A 121 5.12 8.06 4.61
CA ARG A 121 6.40 8.29 3.91
C ARG A 121 7.51 8.69 4.88
N TRP A 122 7.23 9.65 5.75
CA TRP A 122 8.18 10.12 6.76
C TRP A 122 8.61 9.00 7.69
N LEU A 123 7.66 8.29 8.32
CA LEU A 123 7.95 7.23 9.29
C LEU A 123 8.77 6.08 8.67
N LEU A 124 8.39 5.62 7.47
CA LEU A 124 9.13 4.58 6.76
C LEU A 124 10.54 5.06 6.37
N GLY A 125 10.67 6.31 5.88
CA GLY A 125 11.95 6.93 5.53
C GLY A 125 12.87 7.12 6.73
N SER A 126 12.31 7.35 7.91
CA SER A 126 13.05 7.45 9.18
C SER A 126 13.36 6.09 9.82
N GLY A 127 13.05 4.98 9.15
CA GLY A 127 13.45 3.63 9.58
C GLY A 127 12.42 2.87 10.43
N VAL A 128 11.20 3.40 10.60
CA VAL A 128 10.12 2.64 11.26
C VAL A 128 9.74 1.46 10.37
N ARG A 129 9.93 0.24 10.88
CA ARG A 129 9.52 -1.00 10.22
C ARG A 129 8.19 -1.48 10.79
N GLU A 130 7.49 -2.38 10.10
CA GLU A 130 6.21 -2.95 10.57
C GLU A 130 5.15 -1.88 10.97
N LEU A 131 5.08 -0.79 10.20
CA LEU A 131 4.15 0.31 10.46
C LEU A 131 2.70 -0.12 10.21
N THR A 132 1.92 -0.25 11.28
CA THR A 132 0.48 -0.57 11.24
C THR A 132 -0.38 0.68 10.99
N ASP A 133 -1.64 0.47 10.57
CA ASP A 133 -2.62 1.57 10.46
C ASP A 133 -2.90 2.23 11.81
N ALA A 134 -2.86 1.47 12.91
CA ALA A 134 -3.03 1.99 14.25
C ALA A 134 -1.91 2.97 14.64
N HIS A 135 -0.64 2.61 14.39
CA HIS A 135 0.51 3.51 14.57
C HIS A 135 0.34 4.79 13.74
N LEU A 136 -0.02 4.64 12.45
CA LEU A 136 -0.18 5.77 11.54
C LEU A 136 -1.28 6.73 12.01
N ARG A 137 -2.41 6.22 12.49
CA ARG A 137 -3.50 7.04 13.04
C ARG A 137 -3.14 7.69 14.37
N ALA A 138 -2.38 7.01 15.22
CA ALA A 138 -1.91 7.58 16.47
C ALA A 138 -1.01 8.80 16.21
N VAL A 139 -0.07 8.69 15.26
CA VAL A 139 0.79 9.81 14.82
C VAL A 139 -0.03 10.92 14.15
N ASP A 140 -1.03 10.57 13.32
CA ASP A 140 -1.97 11.56 12.76
C ASP A 140 -2.70 12.37 13.84
N GLY A 141 -2.98 11.74 14.98
CA GLY A 141 -3.56 12.37 16.17
C GLY A 141 -2.69 13.47 16.77
N LEU A 142 -1.36 13.38 16.67
CA LEU A 142 -0.43 14.43 17.11
C LEU A 142 -0.56 15.72 16.29
N VAL A 143 -1.09 15.61 15.07
CA VAL A 143 -1.39 16.73 14.19
C VAL A 143 -2.84 17.17 14.38
N ALA A 144 -3.80 16.30 14.10
CA ALA A 144 -5.20 16.68 13.92
C ALA A 144 -5.99 16.84 15.24
N ARG A 145 -5.48 16.31 16.35
CA ARG A 145 -6.18 16.27 17.65
C ARG A 145 -5.24 16.59 18.79
N TRP A 146 -4.36 17.57 18.58
CA TRP A 146 -3.41 17.99 19.61
C TRP A 146 -4.11 18.70 20.77
N ARG A 147 -3.83 18.22 21.98
CA ARG A 147 -4.33 18.73 23.26
C ARG A 147 -3.28 18.62 24.38
N GLY A 148 -2.00 18.47 24.01
CA GLY A 148 -0.90 18.25 24.96
C GLY A 148 -0.60 16.78 25.27
N GLN A 149 -0.99 15.84 24.40
CA GLN A 149 -0.64 14.41 24.57
C GLN A 149 0.87 14.15 24.46
N GLY A 150 1.34 13.08 25.11
CA GLY A 150 2.72 12.59 24.96
C GLY A 150 2.99 12.00 23.56
N GLY A 151 4.22 11.53 23.35
CA GLY A 151 4.62 10.90 22.09
C GLY A 151 3.96 9.54 21.85
N VAL A 152 4.07 9.07 20.62
CA VAL A 152 3.55 7.80 20.12
C VAL A 152 4.73 6.85 19.93
N TRP A 153 4.72 5.75 20.67
CA TRP A 153 5.68 4.67 20.52
C TRP A 153 5.48 3.91 19.21
N LEU A 154 6.58 3.62 18.56
CA LEU A 154 6.64 2.97 17.25
C LEU A 154 7.65 1.81 17.28
N PRO A 155 7.49 0.81 16.39
CA PRO A 155 8.44 -0.28 16.29
C PRO A 155 9.87 0.21 16.05
N GLY A 156 10.84 -0.50 16.65
CA GLY A 156 12.26 -0.16 16.54
C GLY A 156 12.76 0.83 17.60
N ASN A 157 12.07 0.94 18.74
CA ASN A 157 12.39 1.88 19.84
C ASN A 157 12.36 3.35 19.38
N LEU A 158 11.45 3.66 18.48
CA LEU A 158 11.25 5.00 17.95
C LEU A 158 10.03 5.61 18.63
N GLU A 159 10.09 6.89 18.92
CA GLU A 159 8.96 7.66 19.44
C GLU A 159 8.72 8.87 18.54
N ALA A 160 7.51 8.99 18.03
CA ALA A 160 7.06 10.18 17.29
C ALA A 160 6.40 11.15 18.26
N SER A 161 6.84 12.40 18.30
CA SER A 161 6.31 13.42 19.21
C SER A 161 6.15 14.76 18.49
N ARG A 162 5.31 15.64 19.05
CA ARG A 162 5.17 17.03 18.58
C ARG A 162 6.02 17.94 19.46
N CYS A 163 7.08 18.52 18.88
CA CYS A 163 8.03 19.42 19.55
C CYS A 163 8.06 20.76 18.82
N ARG A 164 7.70 21.86 19.51
CA ARG A 164 7.76 23.24 18.97
C ARG A 164 7.05 23.39 17.60
N GLY A 165 5.89 22.76 17.44
CA GLY A 165 5.12 22.81 16.19
C GLY A 165 5.61 21.88 15.08
N ARG A 166 6.60 21.02 15.33
CA ARG A 166 7.06 20.00 14.39
C ARG A 166 6.84 18.60 14.92
N LEU A 167 6.63 17.64 14.02
CA LEU A 167 6.79 16.22 14.33
C LEU A 167 8.27 15.87 14.29
N CYS A 168 8.71 15.24 15.37
CA CYS A 168 10.07 14.77 15.56
C CYS A 168 10.03 13.26 15.84
N LEU A 169 11.07 12.56 15.41
CA LEU A 169 11.27 11.15 15.73
C LEU A 169 12.53 11.03 16.58
N THR A 170 12.42 10.38 17.73
CA THR A 170 13.55 10.15 18.63
C THR A 170 13.73 8.67 18.87
N SER A 171 14.98 8.20 18.83
CA SER A 171 15.32 6.86 19.30
C SER A 171 15.36 6.89 20.82
N GLN A 172 14.55 6.05 21.44
CA GLN A 172 14.57 5.88 22.88
C GLN A 172 15.59 4.80 23.24
N PRO A 173 16.46 5.02 24.24
CA PRO A 173 17.33 3.97 24.72
C PRO A 173 16.45 2.83 25.23
N THR A 174 16.72 1.60 24.78
CA THR A 174 16.13 0.40 25.38
C THR A 174 16.47 0.42 26.86
N THR A 175 15.50 0.75 27.70
CA THR A 175 15.54 0.39 29.11
C THR A 175 15.47 -1.13 29.15
N ARG A 176 16.64 -1.78 29.14
CA ARG A 176 16.77 -3.15 29.65
C ARG A 176 16.36 -3.07 31.11
N GLY A 177 15.13 -3.49 31.40
CA GLY A 177 14.72 -3.81 32.75
C GLY A 177 15.61 -4.94 33.25
N GLU A 178 16.36 -4.65 34.32
CA GLU A 178 16.87 -5.64 35.26
C GLU A 178 15.71 -6.28 36.04
#